data_AF-A0A1Z3HQP4-F1
#
_entry.id   AF-A0A1Z3HQP4-F1
#
_cell.length_a   1.000
_cell.length_b   1.000
_cell.length_c   1.000
_cell.angle_alpha   90.00
_cell.angle_beta   90.00
_cell.angle_gamma   90.00
#
_symmetry.space_group_name_H-M   'P 1'
#
loop_
_entity.id
_entity.type
_entity.pdbx_description
1 polymer ?
#
loop_
_entity_poly.entity_id
_entity_poly.type
_entity_poly.pdbx_seq_one_letter_code
_entity_poly.pdbx_strand_id
1 'polypeptide(L)'
;MLKSCRCHKQGPLVGAMTAAIVLMLTGCEATPQAELSSETAPPTTAAPPPPPQGAFLAQLSPAVKQQLDSLGVPIAVPTSLPAEMSLVAVESRPAPPYYLLIYRDNRDRCFAIEFAPAGNNPAGASQTLPLQPPQFANGEYQLHYSQAPAASQLRSDWLRGEAGLYRLVGAAYINERLQGQAACQDITPDEAVQIINSMVYLNGGEDPLSIDGS
;
A
#
# COMPACT_ATOMS: atom_id res chain seq x y z
N MET A 1 -33.78 38.05 -10.71
CA MET A 1 -34.03 37.38 -12.02
C MET A 1 -32.73 37.35 -12.81
N LEU A 2 -32.00 36.24 -12.80
CA LEU A 2 -30.87 36.03 -13.73
C LEU A 2 -30.79 34.56 -14.16
N LYS A 3 -30.54 34.41 -15.45
CA LYS A 3 -30.73 33.27 -16.35
C LYS A 3 -29.92 32.02 -16.00
N SER A 4 -30.60 30.88 -16.12
CA SER A 4 -30.06 29.53 -16.18
C SER A 4 -29.55 29.25 -17.60
N CYS A 5 -28.37 28.66 -17.73
CA CYS A 5 -27.85 28.11 -18.99
C CYS A 5 -27.66 26.59 -18.83
N ARG A 6 -28.49 25.80 -19.52
CA ARG A 6 -28.27 24.37 -19.77
C ARG A 6 -27.52 24.23 -21.09
N CYS A 7 -26.41 23.49 -21.09
CA CYS A 7 -25.85 22.93 -22.32
C CYS A 7 -26.16 21.43 -22.36
N HIS A 8 -27.00 21.06 -23.33
CA HIS A 8 -27.27 19.71 -23.77
C HIS A 8 -26.26 19.38 -24.88
N LYS A 9 -25.54 18.27 -24.78
CA LYS A 9 -24.80 17.72 -25.92
C LYS A 9 -25.03 16.22 -25.98
N GLN A 10 -26.05 15.85 -26.76
CA GLN A 10 -26.27 14.49 -27.24
C GLN A 10 -25.31 14.23 -28.41
N GLY A 11 -24.67 13.07 -28.39
CA GLY A 11 -24.02 12.50 -29.56
C GLY A 11 -24.05 10.98 -29.43
N PRO A 12 -24.77 10.26 -30.30
CA PRO A 12 -24.59 8.82 -30.43
C PRO A 12 -23.53 8.57 -31.53
N LEU A 13 -22.59 7.69 -31.27
CA LEU A 13 -21.86 7.05 -32.36
C LEU A 13 -21.72 5.56 -32.07
N VAL A 14 -22.57 4.84 -32.79
CA VAL A 14 -22.60 3.42 -33.05
C VAL A 14 -21.24 2.98 -33.57
N GLY A 15 -20.69 1.90 -33.01
CA GLY A 15 -19.45 1.29 -33.48
C GLY A 15 -19.37 -0.15 -33.01
N ALA A 16 -20.15 -1.02 -33.66
CA ALA A 16 -19.98 -2.47 -33.57
C ALA A 16 -18.78 -2.87 -34.45
N MET A 17 -17.78 -3.55 -33.88
CA MET A 17 -16.89 -4.41 -34.66
C MET A 17 -16.54 -5.67 -33.87
N THR A 18 -17.09 -6.75 -34.40
CA THR A 18 -16.79 -8.15 -34.14
C THR A 18 -15.40 -8.49 -34.69
N ALA A 19 -14.55 -9.16 -33.91
CA ALA A 19 -13.54 -10.08 -34.47
C ALA A 19 -13.08 -11.06 -33.38
N ALA A 20 -13.55 -12.29 -33.50
CA ALA A 20 -13.02 -13.45 -32.80
C ALA A 20 -11.69 -13.86 -33.44
N ILE A 21 -10.66 -14.12 -32.63
CA ILE A 21 -9.48 -14.89 -33.05
C ILE A 21 -9.31 -16.03 -32.05
N VAL A 22 -9.66 -17.22 -32.54
CA VAL A 22 -9.31 -18.52 -31.99
C VAL A 22 -7.95 -18.88 -32.56
N LEU A 23 -6.96 -19.11 -31.70
CA LEU A 23 -5.76 -19.87 -32.06
C LEU A 23 -5.45 -20.82 -30.90
N MET A 24 -5.83 -22.07 -31.12
CA MET A 24 -5.32 -23.25 -30.42
C MET A 24 -3.82 -23.34 -30.65
N LEU A 25 -3.06 -23.90 -29.70
CA LEU A 25 -2.04 -24.91 -29.98
C LEU A 25 -1.62 -25.60 -28.67
N THR A 26 -2.01 -26.86 -28.60
CA THR A 26 -1.53 -27.96 -27.77
C THR A 26 -0.02 -28.18 -27.88
N GLY A 27 0.62 -28.51 -26.76
CA GLY A 27 1.97 -29.07 -26.72
C GLY A 27 2.29 -29.66 -25.34
N CYS A 28 2.01 -30.96 -25.16
CA CYS A 28 2.61 -31.78 -24.12
C CYS A 28 3.80 -32.52 -24.74
N GLU A 29 5.00 -32.36 -24.19
CA GLU A 29 6.06 -33.35 -24.33
C GLU A 29 6.82 -33.45 -23.00
N ALA A 30 6.87 -34.66 -22.47
CA ALA A 30 7.65 -35.07 -21.32
C ALA A 30 8.43 -36.31 -21.72
N THR A 31 9.76 -36.31 -21.58
CA THR A 31 10.60 -37.51 -21.36
C THR A 31 12.04 -37.09 -20.98
N PRO A 32 12.89 -38.00 -20.42
CA PRO A 32 13.57 -37.74 -19.16
C PRO A 32 15.10 -37.92 -19.25
N GLN A 33 15.77 -37.71 -18.11
CA GLN A 33 17.09 -38.22 -17.71
C GLN A 33 18.31 -37.79 -18.56
N ALA A 34 19.21 -37.01 -17.96
CA ALA A 34 20.35 -37.56 -17.21
C ALA A 34 21.42 -36.48 -17.04
N GLU A 35 21.66 -35.98 -15.82
CA GLU A 35 22.96 -35.46 -15.39
C GLU A 35 23.08 -35.75 -13.89
N LEU A 36 23.95 -36.67 -13.49
CA LEU A 36 25.37 -36.48 -13.19
C LEU A 36 25.56 -35.99 -11.75
N SER A 37 26.11 -36.89 -10.95
CA SER A 37 26.56 -36.68 -9.59
C SER A 37 27.39 -35.40 -9.44
N SER A 38 27.10 -34.62 -8.40
CA SER A 38 28.06 -33.71 -7.78
C SER A 38 27.72 -33.54 -6.31
N GLU A 39 28.48 -34.30 -5.51
CA GLU A 39 29.17 -33.83 -4.31
C GLU A 39 28.50 -32.68 -3.54
N THR A 40 27.75 -33.05 -2.50
CA THR A 40 27.21 -32.12 -1.51
C THR A 40 28.34 -31.51 -0.70
N ALA A 41 28.89 -30.40 -1.18
CA ALA A 41 29.55 -29.44 -0.31
C ALA A 41 28.51 -28.86 0.67
N PRO A 42 28.87 -28.58 1.94
CA PRO A 42 27.96 -27.91 2.86
C PRO A 42 27.54 -26.55 2.26
N PRO A 43 26.26 -26.17 2.35
CA PRO A 43 25.82 -24.88 1.84
C PRO A 43 26.59 -23.79 2.56
N THR A 44 27.45 -23.10 1.81
CA THR A 44 27.97 -21.80 2.24
C THR A 44 26.75 -20.92 2.39
N THR A 45 26.45 -20.51 3.62
CA THR A 45 25.31 -19.65 3.97
C THR A 45 25.45 -18.33 3.23
N ALA A 46 25.01 -18.30 1.98
CA ALA A 46 24.96 -17.08 1.19
C ALA A 46 24.06 -16.12 1.95
N ALA A 47 24.59 -14.93 2.26
CA ALA A 47 23.80 -13.87 2.84
C ALA A 47 22.55 -13.66 1.97
N PRO A 48 21.36 -13.45 2.56
CA PRO A 48 20.15 -13.23 1.79
C PRO A 48 20.36 -12.06 0.81
N PRO A 49 19.77 -12.13 -0.39
CA PRO A 49 19.92 -11.08 -1.39
C PRO A 49 19.51 -9.73 -0.79
N PRO A 50 20.23 -8.64 -1.10
CA PRO A 50 19.85 -7.32 -0.63
C PRO A 50 18.41 -7.03 -1.06
N PRO A 51 17.60 -6.34 -0.22
CA PRO A 51 16.23 -6.04 -0.56
C PRO A 51 16.16 -5.27 -1.89
N PRO A 52 15.09 -5.44 -2.68
CA PRO A 52 14.92 -4.73 -3.94
C PRO A 52 15.11 -3.22 -3.75
N GLN A 53 15.75 -2.58 -4.72
CA GLN A 53 15.87 -1.11 -4.74
C GLN A 53 14.45 -0.52 -4.79
N GLY A 54 14.10 0.31 -3.82
CA GLY A 54 12.73 0.83 -3.63
C GLY A 54 11.91 0.14 -2.54
N ALA A 55 12.39 -0.96 -1.96
CA ALA A 55 11.76 -1.55 -0.78
C ALA A 55 11.81 -0.57 0.40
N PHE A 56 10.67 -0.33 1.05
CA PHE A 56 10.53 0.59 2.18
C PHE A 56 11.60 0.42 3.27
N LEU A 57 11.98 -0.83 3.55
CA LEU A 57 13.04 -1.18 4.51
C LEU A 57 14.39 -0.54 4.20
N ALA A 58 14.75 -0.41 2.92
CA ALA A 58 16.01 0.20 2.52
C ALA A 58 16.00 1.73 2.67
N GLN A 59 14.82 2.33 2.87
CA GLN A 59 14.63 3.78 2.97
C GLN A 59 14.46 4.28 4.41
N LEU A 60 14.27 3.37 5.38
CA LEU A 60 14.15 3.75 6.79
C LEU A 60 15.52 4.13 7.37
N SER A 61 15.62 5.32 7.96
CA SER A 61 16.77 5.64 8.79
C SER A 61 16.77 4.78 10.07
N PRO A 62 17.93 4.46 10.66
CA PRO A 62 18.00 3.72 11.92
C PRO A 62 17.19 4.37 13.05
N ALA A 63 17.16 5.70 13.10
CA ALA A 63 16.38 6.45 14.09
C ALA A 63 14.87 6.23 13.91
N VAL A 64 14.37 6.26 12.67
CA VAL A 64 12.96 5.98 12.37
C VAL A 64 12.61 4.53 12.73
N LYS A 65 13.49 3.58 12.38
CA LYS A 65 13.29 2.18 12.75
C LYS A 65 13.18 2.01 14.26
N GLN A 66 14.12 2.57 15.04
CA GLN A 66 14.09 2.50 16.50
C GLN A 66 12.83 3.15 17.09
N GLN A 67 12.40 4.28 16.54
CA GLN A 67 11.16 4.95 16.96
C GLN A 67 9.93 4.06 16.72
N LEU A 68 9.85 3.39 15.57
CA LEU A 68 8.73 2.50 15.24
C LEU A 68 8.77 1.19 16.04
N ASP A 69 9.96 0.60 16.24
CA ASP A 69 10.16 -0.59 17.06
C ASP A 69 9.70 -0.35 18.51
N SER A 70 9.91 0.87 19.04
CA SER A 70 9.50 1.24 20.40
C SER A 70 7.99 1.22 20.65
N LEU A 71 7.18 1.14 19.57
CA LEU A 71 5.72 1.06 19.68
C LEU A 71 5.24 -0.32 20.09
N GLY A 72 6.06 -1.37 19.93
CA GLY A 72 5.69 -2.74 20.29
C GLY A 72 4.53 -3.30 19.47
N VAL A 73 4.29 -2.77 18.26
CA VAL A 73 3.26 -3.25 17.34
C VAL A 73 3.86 -3.52 15.96
N PRO A 74 3.32 -4.48 15.18
CA PRO A 74 3.73 -4.70 13.81
C PRO A 74 3.52 -3.44 12.96
N ILE A 75 4.55 -3.08 12.20
CA ILE A 75 4.55 -1.90 11.35
C ILE A 75 4.23 -2.33 9.93
N ALA A 76 3.05 -1.98 9.43
CA ALA A 76 2.67 -2.26 8.06
C ALA A 76 3.17 -1.17 7.11
N VAL A 77 3.76 -1.59 5.99
CA VAL A 77 4.44 -0.71 5.04
C VAL A 77 4.22 -1.21 3.62
N PRO A 78 4.21 -0.33 2.61
CA PRO A 78 4.12 -0.74 1.22
C PRO A 78 5.45 -1.34 0.72
N THR A 79 5.35 -2.39 -0.10
CA THR A 79 6.49 -2.93 -0.86
C THR A 79 6.59 -2.32 -2.26
N SER A 80 5.54 -1.65 -2.71
CA SER A 80 5.49 -0.93 -3.99
C SER A 80 5.10 0.53 -3.74
N LEU A 81 5.94 1.44 -4.22
CA LEU A 81 5.68 2.88 -4.20
C LEU A 81 5.69 3.43 -5.64
N PRO A 82 4.85 4.43 -5.95
CA PRO A 82 4.99 5.19 -7.18
C PRO A 82 6.41 5.78 -7.30
N ALA A 83 6.85 6.02 -8.54
CA ALA A 83 8.14 6.64 -8.80
C ALA A 83 8.28 7.97 -8.03
N GLU A 84 9.47 8.19 -7.49
CA GLU A 84 9.86 9.41 -6.75
C GLU A 84 9.14 9.63 -5.41
N MET A 85 8.31 8.69 -4.98
CA MET A 85 7.66 8.73 -3.67
C MET A 85 8.60 8.21 -2.59
N SER A 86 8.71 8.94 -1.48
CA SER A 86 9.59 8.57 -0.36
C SER A 86 8.93 8.89 0.98
N LEU A 87 9.36 8.22 2.05
CA LEU A 87 8.95 8.53 3.41
C LEU A 87 9.57 9.87 3.84
N VAL A 88 8.74 10.86 4.15
CA VAL A 88 9.19 12.21 4.51
C VAL A 88 8.96 12.56 5.98
N ALA A 89 8.03 11.88 6.64
CA ALA A 89 7.77 12.09 8.06
C ALA A 89 7.16 10.86 8.73
N VAL A 90 7.40 10.76 10.04
CA VAL A 90 6.80 9.75 10.92
C VAL A 90 6.24 10.47 12.14
N GLU A 91 4.93 10.34 12.35
CA GLU A 91 4.33 10.63 13.64
C GLU A 91 4.13 9.33 14.40
N SER A 92 4.46 9.28 15.68
CA SER A 92 4.12 8.13 16.50
C SER A 92 3.88 8.50 17.96
N ARG A 93 3.13 7.64 18.66
CA ARG A 93 2.90 7.73 20.10
C ARG A 93 2.87 6.32 20.70
N PRO A 94 3.51 6.08 21.86
CA PRO A 94 3.64 4.73 22.40
C PRO A 94 2.38 4.21 23.12
N ALA A 95 1.54 5.08 23.69
CA ALA A 95 0.40 4.67 24.49
C ALA A 95 -0.82 5.63 24.36
N PRO A 96 -1.98 5.18 23.84
CA PRO A 96 -2.12 3.95 23.07
C PRO A 96 -1.25 3.99 21.80
N PRO A 97 -0.75 2.85 21.30
CA PRO A 97 0.17 2.82 20.17
C PRO A 97 -0.50 3.41 18.94
N TYR A 98 0.19 4.33 18.28
CA TYR A 98 -0.27 5.01 17.08
C TYR A 98 0.93 5.33 16.20
N TYR A 99 0.78 5.20 14.89
CA TYR A 99 1.73 5.79 13.96
C TYR A 99 1.07 6.30 12.68
N LEU A 100 1.75 7.25 12.04
CA LEU A 100 1.45 7.75 10.70
C LEU A 100 2.76 7.85 9.91
N LEU A 101 2.87 7.05 8.85
CA LEU A 101 3.99 7.07 7.91
C LEU A 101 3.59 7.93 6.71
N ILE A 102 4.19 9.11 6.56
CA ILE A 102 3.80 10.08 5.53
C ILE A 102 4.77 10.01 4.36
N TYR A 103 4.23 9.80 3.17
CA TYR A 103 4.99 9.72 1.93
C TYR A 103 4.68 10.92 1.04
N ARG A 104 5.68 11.41 0.34
CA ARG A 104 5.54 12.54 -0.60
C ARG A 104 6.48 12.37 -1.78
N ASP A 105 6.06 12.83 -2.96
CA ASP A 105 6.92 12.98 -4.14
C ASP A 105 7.28 14.45 -4.43
N ASN A 106 8.12 14.67 -5.43
CA ASN A 106 8.56 16.00 -5.89
C ASN A 106 7.44 16.83 -6.56
N ARG A 107 6.26 16.25 -6.79
CA ARG A 107 5.06 16.91 -7.33
C ARG A 107 4.07 17.26 -6.22
N ASP A 108 4.50 17.16 -4.97
CA ASP A 108 3.69 17.41 -3.79
C ASP A 108 2.45 16.51 -3.72
N ARG A 109 2.51 15.30 -4.29
CA ARG A 109 1.50 14.27 -4.06
C ARG A 109 1.87 13.48 -2.82
N CYS A 110 0.89 13.16 -1.99
CA CYS A 110 1.11 12.50 -0.72
C CYS A 110 0.04 11.45 -0.41
N PHE A 111 0.44 10.50 0.42
CA PHE A 111 -0.45 9.60 1.14
C PHE A 111 0.22 9.25 2.47
N ALA A 112 -0.54 8.65 3.38
CA ALA A 112 0.03 8.11 4.60
C ALA A 112 -0.56 6.74 4.93
N ILE A 113 0.26 5.92 5.59
CA ILE A 113 -0.19 4.69 6.23
C ILE A 113 -0.37 4.98 7.72
N GLU A 114 -1.60 4.80 8.18
CA GLU A 114 -2.00 5.03 9.56
C GLU A 114 -2.21 3.70 10.28
N PHE A 115 -1.78 3.63 11.53
CA PHE A 115 -2.15 2.60 12.48
C PHE A 115 -2.84 3.18 13.70
N ALA A 116 -3.90 2.51 14.15
CA ALA A 116 -4.58 2.81 15.40
C ALA A 116 -5.10 1.52 16.06
N PRO A 117 -5.23 1.47 17.40
CA PRO A 117 -5.77 0.30 18.09
C PRO A 117 -7.27 0.11 17.83
N ALA A 118 -7.97 1.18 17.46
CA ALA A 118 -9.40 1.21 17.16
C ALA A 118 -9.70 2.35 16.19
N GLY A 119 -10.79 2.20 15.45
CA GLY A 119 -11.20 3.16 14.44
C GLY A 119 -12.54 2.80 13.84
N ASN A 120 -13.25 3.81 13.37
CA ASN A 120 -14.48 3.66 12.61
C ASN A 120 -14.23 4.12 11.18
N ASN A 121 -14.86 3.49 10.20
CA ASN A 121 -14.87 3.99 8.83
C ASN A 121 -15.89 5.14 8.76
N PRO A 122 -15.47 6.40 8.51
CA PRO A 122 -16.42 7.47 8.35
C PRO A 122 -17.34 7.21 7.14
N ALA A 123 -18.53 7.82 7.14
CA ALA A 123 -19.38 7.84 5.95
C ALA A 123 -18.90 8.92 4.96
N GLY A 124 -19.33 8.85 3.70
CA GLY A 124 -19.33 10.03 2.83
C GLY A 124 -18.38 10.06 1.63
N ALA A 125 -17.84 8.92 1.18
CA ALA A 125 -17.20 8.87 -0.14
C ALA A 125 -18.21 8.62 -1.25
N SER A 126 -17.98 9.22 -2.42
CA SER A 126 -18.86 9.10 -3.57
C SER A 126 -18.50 7.93 -4.49
N GLN A 127 -17.28 7.42 -4.40
CA GLN A 127 -16.75 6.36 -5.25
C GLN A 127 -15.94 5.36 -4.42
N THR A 128 -15.95 4.09 -4.83
CA THR A 128 -15.14 3.05 -4.22
C THR A 128 -14.39 2.18 -5.24
N LEU A 129 -13.25 1.65 -4.84
CA LEU A 129 -12.51 0.59 -5.54
C LEU A 129 -12.25 -0.58 -4.60
N PRO A 130 -12.30 -1.83 -5.07
CA PRO A 130 -12.02 -2.99 -4.24
C PRO A 130 -10.53 -3.06 -3.86
N LEU A 131 -10.26 -3.55 -2.65
CA LEU A 131 -8.91 -3.78 -2.14
C LEU A 131 -8.75 -5.26 -1.80
N GLN A 132 -7.56 -5.80 -2.05
CA GLN A 132 -7.19 -7.19 -1.78
C GLN A 132 -5.77 -7.25 -1.19
N PRO A 133 -5.51 -6.62 -0.03
CA PRO A 133 -4.19 -6.64 0.55
C PRO A 133 -3.90 -8.01 1.19
N PRO A 134 -2.94 -8.80 0.66
CA PRO A 134 -2.75 -10.19 1.09
C PRO A 134 -2.40 -10.32 2.58
N GLN A 135 -1.73 -9.31 3.15
CA GLN A 135 -1.32 -9.28 4.56
C GLN A 135 -2.50 -9.15 5.54
N PHE A 136 -3.64 -8.59 5.10
CA PHE A 136 -4.82 -8.36 5.95
C PHE A 136 -5.95 -9.27 5.48
N ALA A 137 -5.87 -10.55 5.81
CA ALA A 137 -6.84 -11.54 5.36
C ALA A 137 -8.27 -11.25 5.85
N ASN A 138 -9.26 -11.82 5.15
CA ASN A 138 -10.66 -11.95 5.58
C ASN A 138 -11.48 -10.65 5.68
N GLY A 139 -11.23 -9.67 4.81
CA GLY A 139 -12.08 -8.49 4.69
C GLY A 139 -12.41 -8.11 3.24
N GLU A 140 -13.65 -7.68 3.02
CA GLU A 140 -14.05 -7.00 1.79
C GLU A 140 -13.73 -5.52 1.94
N TYR A 141 -12.46 -5.18 1.75
CA TYR A 141 -11.98 -3.81 1.93
C TYR A 141 -12.21 -2.97 0.69
N GLN A 142 -12.48 -1.69 0.91
CA GLN A 142 -12.67 -0.71 -0.15
C GLN A 142 -11.75 0.49 0.05
N LEU A 143 -11.25 1.01 -1.07
CA LEU A 143 -10.76 2.36 -1.16
C LEU A 143 -11.95 3.27 -1.39
N HIS A 144 -12.07 4.32 -0.59
CA HIS A 144 -13.08 5.35 -0.65
C HIS A 144 -12.46 6.61 -1.21
N TYR A 145 -13.04 7.15 -2.28
CA TYR A 145 -12.51 8.37 -2.88
C TYR A 145 -13.55 9.35 -3.43
N SER A 146 -13.15 10.60 -3.62
CA SER A 146 -13.93 11.65 -4.28
C SER A 146 -13.04 12.46 -5.22
N GLN A 147 -13.61 12.99 -6.31
CA GLN A 147 -12.88 13.81 -7.30
C GLN A 147 -12.93 15.32 -6.98
N ALA A 148 -13.47 15.70 -5.82
CA ALA A 148 -13.72 17.09 -5.48
C ALA A 148 -12.45 17.73 -4.87
N PRO A 149 -11.81 18.73 -5.50
CA PRO A 149 -10.51 19.25 -5.04
C PRO A 149 -10.52 19.85 -3.62
N ALA A 150 -11.63 20.45 -3.20
CA ALA A 150 -11.77 21.10 -1.89
C ALA A 150 -12.27 20.15 -0.77
N ALA A 151 -12.61 18.91 -1.12
CA ALA A 151 -13.13 17.88 -0.21
C ALA A 151 -12.66 16.50 -0.65
N SER A 152 -11.43 16.43 -1.17
CA SER A 152 -10.88 15.21 -1.73
C SER A 152 -10.74 14.23 -0.59
N GLN A 153 -11.55 13.18 -0.64
CA GLN A 153 -11.43 12.07 0.27
C GLN A 153 -10.64 11.02 -0.50
N LEU A 154 -9.55 10.56 0.07
CA LEU A 154 -8.88 9.34 -0.36
C LEU A 154 -8.53 8.60 0.92
N ARG A 155 -9.15 7.44 1.13
CA ARG A 155 -8.88 6.61 2.30
C ARG A 155 -9.28 5.18 2.05
N SER A 156 -8.60 4.22 2.65
CA SER A 156 -9.12 2.85 2.70
C SER A 156 -10.09 2.69 3.88
N ASP A 157 -10.85 1.60 3.84
CA ASP A 157 -11.35 0.99 5.06
C ASP A 157 -10.20 0.67 6.02
N TRP A 158 -10.53 0.56 7.31
CA TRP A 158 -9.64 -0.06 8.29
C TRP A 158 -9.40 -1.53 7.94
N LEU A 159 -8.15 -1.82 7.56
CA LEU A 159 -7.60 -3.15 7.37
C LEU A 159 -7.32 -3.77 8.74
N ARG A 160 -7.93 -4.92 9.03
CA ARG A 160 -7.75 -5.59 10.32
C ARG A 160 -6.44 -6.38 10.31
N GLY A 161 -5.51 -5.97 11.16
CA GLY A 161 -4.30 -6.71 11.47
C GLY A 161 -4.32 -7.33 12.87
N GLU A 162 -3.23 -7.98 13.24
CA GLU A 162 -3.14 -8.72 14.51
C GLU A 162 -3.14 -7.81 15.74
N ALA A 163 -2.44 -6.67 15.67
CA ALA A 163 -2.30 -5.74 16.78
C ALA A 163 -3.28 -4.55 16.74
N GLY A 164 -4.06 -4.41 15.67
CA GLY A 164 -4.93 -3.25 15.49
C GLY A 164 -5.38 -3.04 14.05
N LEU A 165 -5.68 -1.78 13.72
CA LEU A 165 -6.24 -1.38 12.45
C LEU A 165 -5.25 -0.53 11.67
N TYR A 166 -5.17 -0.78 10.37
CA TYR A 166 -4.31 -0.08 9.44
C TYR A 166 -5.15 0.56 8.34
N ARG A 167 -4.77 1.72 7.82
CA ARG A 167 -5.42 2.25 6.62
C ARG A 167 -4.49 3.17 5.84
N LEU A 168 -4.80 3.37 4.57
CA LEU A 168 -4.27 4.47 3.79
C LEU A 168 -5.17 5.70 3.97
N VAL A 169 -4.55 6.87 4.09
CA VAL A 169 -5.21 8.18 4.10
C VAL A 169 -4.52 9.13 3.14
N GLY A 170 -5.31 10.02 2.55
CA GLY A 170 -4.87 10.97 1.56
C GLY A 170 -4.54 12.36 2.10
N ALA A 171 -4.31 13.27 1.17
CA ALA A 171 -3.85 14.63 1.38
C ALA A 171 -4.76 15.47 2.26
N ALA A 172 -6.09 15.36 2.17
CA ALA A 172 -6.98 16.14 3.04
C ALA A 172 -6.73 15.84 4.53
N TYR A 173 -6.61 14.56 4.89
CA TYR A 173 -6.29 14.14 6.25
C TYR A 173 -4.90 14.63 6.69
N ILE A 174 -3.91 14.52 5.79
CA ILE A 174 -2.53 14.92 6.05
C ILE A 174 -2.44 16.44 6.25
N ASN A 175 -3.07 17.23 5.38
CA ASN A 175 -3.04 18.69 5.40
C ASN A 175 -3.75 19.27 6.64
N GLU A 176 -4.83 18.63 7.12
CA GLU A 176 -5.49 19.02 8.37
C GLU A 176 -4.60 18.79 9.60
N ARG A 177 -3.80 17.72 9.56
CA ARG A 177 -2.98 17.28 10.69
C ARG A 177 -1.61 17.95 10.75
N LEU A 178 -0.96 18.14 9.61
CA LEU A 178 0.37 18.72 9.48
C LEU A 178 0.31 20.24 9.30
N GLN A 179 -0.22 20.93 10.31
CA GLN A 179 -0.25 22.39 10.31
C GLN A 179 1.17 22.96 10.18
N GLY A 180 1.38 23.82 9.18
CA GLY A 180 2.67 24.47 8.91
C GLY A 180 3.55 23.76 7.87
N GLN A 181 3.11 22.63 7.29
CA GLN A 181 3.75 22.06 6.11
C GLN A 181 3.09 22.54 4.82
N ALA A 182 3.85 22.51 3.72
CA ALA A 182 3.31 22.80 2.40
C ALA A 182 2.20 21.79 2.08
N ALA A 183 1.01 22.28 1.73
CA ALA A 183 -0.11 21.44 1.36
C ALA A 183 0.29 20.46 0.24
N CYS A 184 -0.23 19.25 0.30
CA CYS A 184 -0.04 18.24 -0.72
C CYS A 184 -1.38 17.86 -1.39
N GLN A 185 -1.29 17.16 -2.52
CA GLN A 185 -2.40 16.62 -3.28
C GLN A 185 -2.47 15.10 -3.12
N ASP A 186 -3.64 14.52 -3.36
CA ASP A 186 -3.78 13.07 -3.34
C ASP A 186 -2.96 12.41 -4.47
N ILE A 187 -2.46 11.21 -4.18
CA ILE A 187 -2.14 10.24 -5.23
C ILE A 187 -3.42 9.81 -5.97
N THR A 188 -3.27 9.19 -7.14
CA THR A 188 -4.44 8.66 -7.85
C THR A 188 -5.07 7.48 -7.10
N PRO A 189 -6.38 7.21 -7.28
CA PRO A 189 -7.01 6.03 -6.69
C PRO A 189 -6.33 4.71 -7.08
N ASP A 190 -5.87 4.58 -8.33
CA ASP A 190 -5.18 3.37 -8.79
C ASP A 190 -3.81 3.19 -8.11
N GLU A 191 -3.04 4.28 -7.94
CA GLU A 191 -1.80 4.24 -7.14
C GLU A 191 -2.09 3.83 -5.69
N ALA A 192 -3.17 4.34 -5.08
CA ALA A 192 -3.55 3.97 -3.72
C ALA A 192 -3.90 2.49 -3.60
N VAL A 193 -4.64 1.92 -4.56
CA VAL A 193 -4.93 0.47 -4.63
C VAL A 193 -3.65 -0.34 -4.70
N GLN A 194 -2.70 0.05 -5.57
CA GLN A 194 -1.41 -0.64 -5.69
C GLN A 194 -0.61 -0.61 -4.39
N ILE A 195 -0.53 0.56 -3.75
CA ILE A 195 0.17 0.74 -2.48
C ILE A 195 -0.44 -0.16 -1.40
N ILE A 196 -1.76 -0.09 -1.19
CA ILE A 196 -2.45 -0.87 -0.15
C ILE A 196 -2.28 -2.38 -0.40
N ASN A 197 -2.48 -2.82 -1.64
CA ASN A 197 -2.36 -4.24 -1.98
C ASN A 197 -0.92 -4.76 -1.89
N SER A 198 0.07 -3.87 -1.84
CA SER A 198 1.49 -4.21 -1.65
C SER A 198 1.94 -4.19 -0.18
N MET A 199 1.03 -3.92 0.77
CA MET A 199 1.41 -3.78 2.17
C MET A 199 1.84 -5.11 2.79
N VAL A 200 2.92 -5.05 3.56
CA VAL A 200 3.47 -6.15 4.37
C VAL A 200 3.83 -5.64 5.75
N TYR A 201 3.98 -6.54 6.72
CA TYR A 201 4.59 -6.18 7.99
C TYR A 201 6.11 -6.10 7.87
N LEU A 202 6.69 -5.04 8.41
CA LEU A 202 8.07 -5.06 8.84
C LEU A 202 8.12 -5.92 10.08
N ASN A 203 8.73 -7.10 9.96
CA ASN A 203 8.88 -8.06 11.05
C ASN A 203 9.28 -7.34 12.34
N GLY A 204 8.32 -7.20 13.24
CA GLY A 204 8.53 -6.73 14.60
C GLY A 204 8.89 -7.93 15.44
N GLY A 205 10.19 -8.13 15.67
CA GLY A 205 10.71 -8.91 16.79
C GLY A 205 10.20 -10.33 16.96
N GLU A 206 10.54 -11.23 16.04
CA GLU A 206 10.85 -12.62 16.42
C GLU A 206 12.18 -12.98 15.78
N ASP A 207 13.23 -13.05 16.60
CA ASP A 207 14.42 -13.82 16.25
C ASP A 207 13.96 -15.28 16.15
N PRO A 208 14.05 -15.95 14.98
CA PRO A 208 13.74 -17.38 14.86
C PRO A 208 14.79 -18.28 15.56
N LEU A 209 15.62 -17.72 16.45
CA LEU A 209 16.73 -18.39 17.12
C LEU A 209 16.60 -18.45 18.66
N SER A 210 15.41 -18.23 19.21
CA SER A 210 15.08 -18.79 20.53
C SER A 210 14.84 -20.29 20.40
N ILE A 211 15.93 -21.04 20.17
CA ILE A 211 15.96 -22.46 20.48
C ILE A 211 16.03 -22.54 22.01
N ASP A 212 14.90 -22.87 22.62
CA ASP A 212 14.87 -23.41 23.97
C ASP A 212 15.87 -24.56 24.08
N GLY A 213 16.88 -24.39 24.93
CA GLY A 213 17.89 -25.43 25.11
C GLY A 213 19.00 -25.06 26.07
N SER A 214 18.69 -24.92 27.36
CA SER A 214 19.49 -25.44 28.50
C SER A 214 18.76 -25.26 29.82
#